data_AF-A0A7J6RVB7-F1
#
_entry.id   AF-A0A7J6RVB7-F1
#
_cell.length_a   1.000
_cell.length_b   1.000
_cell.length_c   1.000
_cell.angle_alpha   90.00
_cell.angle_beta   90.00
_cell.angle_gamma   90.00
#
_symmetry.space_group_name_H-M   'P 1'
#
loop_
_entity.id
_entity.type
_entity.pdbx_description
1 polymer ?
#
loop_
_entity_poly.entity_id
_entity_poly.type
_entity_poly.pdbx_seq_one_letter_code
_entity_poly.pdbx_strand_id
1 'polypeptide(L)'
;RAQQEVEMVDVEEKQDGKSPQAQVAPAEALPSSVPSNLTEAELPGGGAYIRLMILIWLMDNERNLDLSSLKLTEVARELVDRLQKLNQRSLDAINAKGLFYYSLLHEREVTLRSIRPLLYRSCRTSVLKQDRISQATLLNLLLRNYLYYSEYDLANKLYSKTQFPDTRTNAEFAKYLYYIGRLKAVQLEYSDAYSRLTQA
;
A
#
# COMPACT_ATOMS: atom_id res chain seq x y z
N ARG A 1 -1.57 -70.14 48.70
CA ARG A 1 -1.42 -69.34 49.95
C ARG A 1 -1.59 -67.90 49.51
N ALA A 2 -2.84 -67.49 49.28
CA ALA A 2 -3.70 -66.91 50.31
C ALA A 2 -3.16 -65.51 50.67
N GLN A 3 -3.91 -64.42 50.57
CA GLN A 3 -5.36 -64.25 50.46
C GLN A 3 -5.61 -62.73 50.33
N GLN A 4 -6.69 -62.38 49.63
CA GLN A 4 -7.67 -61.34 50.00
C GLN A 4 -7.21 -59.86 50.03
N GLU A 5 -8.01 -58.86 49.68
CA GLU A 5 -9.44 -58.75 49.38
C GLU A 5 -9.63 -57.34 48.75
N VAL A 6 -10.41 -57.17 47.65
CA VAL A 6 -11.86 -56.81 47.64
C VAL A 6 -12.02 -55.32 47.98
N GLU A 7 -12.55 -54.45 47.12
CA GLU A 7 -13.91 -54.34 46.54
C GLU A 7 -13.95 -52.96 45.84
N MET A 8 -14.85 -52.52 44.96
CA MET A 8 -16.17 -52.92 44.43
C MET A 8 -16.34 -52.03 43.15
N VAL A 9 -16.80 -52.54 42.00
CA VAL A 9 -18.24 -52.64 41.58
C VAL A 9 -18.79 -51.23 41.27
N ASP A 10 -19.26 -50.85 40.08
CA ASP A 10 -20.21 -51.52 39.19
C ASP A 10 -20.10 -51.09 37.71
N VAL A 11 -20.48 -52.04 36.85
CA VAL A 11 -20.86 -51.90 35.44
C VAL A 11 -22.34 -52.28 35.37
N GLU A 12 -23.18 -51.46 34.76
CA GLU A 12 -24.45 -51.89 34.14
C GLU A 12 -24.32 -51.60 32.63
N GLU A 13 -24.09 -52.59 31.75
CA GLU A 13 -25.10 -53.48 31.11
C GLU A 13 -26.30 -52.69 30.59
N LYS A 14 -26.61 -52.59 29.28
CA LYS A 14 -26.98 -53.57 28.24
C LYS A 14 -28.02 -52.79 27.37
N GLN A 15 -28.26 -52.92 26.06
CA GLN A 15 -28.53 -54.09 25.21
C GLN A 15 -28.37 -53.71 23.72
N ASP A 16 -27.70 -54.60 22.99
CA ASP A 16 -28.10 -55.23 21.72
C ASP A 16 -28.93 -54.49 20.65
N GLY A 17 -28.29 -54.26 19.50
CA GLY A 17 -28.47 -55.15 18.34
C GLY A 17 -29.62 -54.88 17.36
N LYS A 18 -29.32 -54.22 16.22
CA LYS A 18 -29.71 -54.67 14.86
C LYS A 18 -29.06 -53.81 13.76
N SER A 19 -28.18 -54.40 12.97
CA SER A 19 -27.96 -54.01 11.55
C SER A 19 -28.78 -55.00 10.68
N PRO A 20 -29.03 -54.80 9.38
CA PRO A 20 -28.88 -53.64 8.49
C PRO A 20 -30.14 -53.36 7.62
N GLN A 21 -30.45 -52.12 7.24
CA GLN A 21 -31.26 -51.87 6.03
C GLN A 21 -30.72 -50.67 5.26
N ALA A 22 -30.32 -50.97 4.03
CA ALA A 22 -29.84 -50.04 3.03
C ALA A 22 -30.95 -49.06 2.62
N GLN A 23 -30.65 -47.78 2.70
CA GLN A 23 -31.27 -46.74 1.86
C GLN A 23 -30.15 -46.05 1.09
N VAL A 24 -30.30 -46.04 -0.22
CA VAL A 24 -29.41 -45.42 -1.21
C VAL A 24 -29.92 -44.01 -1.51
N ALA A 25 -29.10 -42.98 -1.25
CA ALA A 25 -29.05 -41.65 -1.91
C ALA A 25 -27.95 -40.80 -1.21
N PRO A 26 -27.39 -39.75 -1.84
CA PRO A 26 -26.03 -39.72 -2.41
C PRO A 26 -24.99 -39.01 -1.53
N ALA A 27 -23.72 -39.19 -1.91
CA ALA A 27 -22.53 -38.59 -1.31
C ALA A 27 -22.70 -37.10 -0.92
N GLU A 28 -22.62 -36.80 0.37
CA GLU A 28 -22.67 -35.44 0.89
C GLU A 28 -21.38 -35.10 1.65
N ALA A 29 -20.62 -34.21 0.99
CA ALA A 29 -19.74 -33.20 1.55
C ALA A 29 -18.44 -33.62 2.29
N LEU A 30 -17.34 -33.57 1.52
CA LEU A 30 -16.04 -33.06 1.97
C LEU A 30 -16.23 -31.81 2.88
N PRO A 31 -15.40 -31.61 3.92
CA PRO A 31 -15.50 -30.45 4.79
C PRO A 31 -15.30 -29.15 3.99
N SER A 32 -16.41 -28.52 3.61
CA SER A 32 -16.45 -27.21 2.95
C SER A 32 -16.37 -26.11 3.99
N SER A 33 -15.19 -25.89 4.53
CA SER A 33 -14.83 -24.59 5.09
C SER A 33 -13.32 -24.45 5.10
N VAL A 34 -12.74 -24.34 3.91
CA VAL A 34 -11.52 -23.53 3.79
C VAL A 34 -11.98 -22.11 4.11
N PRO A 35 -11.58 -21.50 5.23
CA PRO A 35 -11.88 -20.11 5.48
C PRO A 35 -11.15 -19.27 4.43
N SER A 36 -11.88 -18.83 3.40
CA SER A 36 -11.39 -17.97 2.31
C SER A 36 -10.89 -16.60 2.78
N ASN A 37 -10.91 -16.34 4.10
CA ASN A 37 -10.48 -15.10 4.75
C ASN A 37 -9.14 -15.19 5.50
N LEU A 38 -8.47 -16.35 5.55
CA LEU A 38 -7.18 -16.44 6.26
C LEU A 38 -6.02 -15.77 5.50
N THR A 39 -6.08 -15.65 4.18
CA THR A 39 -4.94 -15.14 3.40
C THR A 39 -4.73 -13.62 3.52
N GLU A 40 -5.78 -12.82 3.76
CA GLU A 40 -5.63 -11.36 3.96
C GLU A 40 -5.42 -10.97 5.43
N ALA A 41 -5.81 -11.83 6.38
CA ALA A 41 -5.78 -11.52 7.80
C ALA A 41 -4.43 -11.83 8.48
N GLU A 42 -3.67 -12.81 7.99
CA GLU A 42 -2.47 -13.30 8.69
C GLU A 42 -1.24 -12.40 8.49
N LEU A 43 -1.11 -11.71 7.35
CA LEU A 43 -0.05 -10.73 7.13
C LEU A 43 -0.54 -9.55 6.26
N PRO A 44 -0.98 -8.44 6.88
CA PRO A 44 -1.36 -7.21 6.16
C PRO A 44 -0.26 -6.70 5.22
N GLY A 45 1.00 -6.97 5.58
CA GLY A 45 2.20 -6.69 4.79
C GLY A 45 2.19 -7.35 3.41
N GLY A 46 1.96 -8.66 3.38
CA GLY A 46 2.03 -9.45 2.15
C GLY A 46 0.93 -9.08 1.16
N GLY A 47 -0.30 -8.95 1.64
CA GLY A 47 -1.44 -8.57 0.80
C GLY A 47 -1.26 -7.21 0.11
N ALA A 48 -0.73 -6.22 0.83
CA ALA A 48 -0.43 -4.90 0.26
C ALA A 48 0.66 -4.95 -0.81
N TYR A 49 1.70 -5.76 -0.60
CA TYR A 49 2.77 -5.94 -1.57
C TYR A 49 2.30 -6.65 -2.85
N ILE A 50 1.52 -7.72 -2.73
CA ILE A 50 0.96 -8.45 -3.88
C ILE A 50 0.10 -7.51 -4.73
N ARG A 51 -0.76 -6.69 -4.10
CA ARG A 51 -1.58 -5.69 -4.82
C ARG A 51 -0.73 -4.65 -5.54
N LEU A 52 0.37 -4.18 -4.93
CA LEU A 52 1.32 -3.29 -5.59
C LEU A 52 1.96 -3.96 -6.82
N MET A 53 2.36 -5.22 -6.72
CA MET A 53 2.93 -5.96 -7.85
C MET A 53 1.92 -6.14 -8.99
N ILE A 54 0.67 -6.47 -8.66
CA ILE A 54 -0.42 -6.55 -9.63
C ILE A 54 -0.62 -5.21 -10.33
N LEU A 55 -0.59 -4.09 -9.57
CA LEU A 55 -0.72 -2.76 -10.15
C LEU A 55 0.40 -2.44 -11.15
N ILE A 56 1.64 -2.75 -10.80
CA ILE A 56 2.81 -2.54 -11.69
C ILE A 56 2.69 -3.41 -12.94
N TRP A 57 2.39 -4.70 -12.75
CA TRP A 57 2.21 -5.63 -13.86
C TRP A 57 1.07 -5.19 -14.81
N LEU A 58 -0.03 -4.67 -14.24
CA LEU A 58 -1.15 -4.16 -15.03
C LEU A 58 -0.76 -2.91 -15.81
N MET A 59 0.01 -2.00 -15.19
CA MET A 59 0.53 -0.79 -15.83
C MET A 59 1.45 -1.08 -17.03
N ASP A 60 2.22 -2.16 -16.95
CA ASP A 60 3.11 -2.59 -18.04
C ASP A 60 2.34 -3.25 -19.20
N ASN A 61 1.27 -3.98 -18.89
CA ASN A 61 0.45 -4.70 -19.88
C ASN A 61 -0.74 -3.87 -20.41
N GLU A 62 -0.82 -2.57 -20.10
CA GLU A 62 -1.93 -1.68 -20.51
C GLU A 62 -2.29 -1.79 -22.00
N ARG A 63 -1.28 -1.88 -22.88
CA ARG A 63 -1.50 -1.95 -24.35
C ARG A 63 -2.06 -3.28 -24.84
N ASN A 64 -1.86 -4.36 -24.08
CA ASN A 64 -2.27 -5.71 -24.49
C ASN A 64 -3.68 -6.06 -24.03
N LEU A 65 -4.20 -5.33 -23.03
CA LEU A 65 -5.45 -5.66 -22.35
C LEU A 65 -6.59 -4.68 -22.65
N ASP A 66 -6.37 -3.64 -23.46
CA ASP A 66 -7.31 -2.54 -23.73
C ASP A 66 -8.06 -2.09 -22.46
N LEU A 67 -7.34 -2.10 -21.32
CA LEU A 67 -7.97 -1.78 -20.06
C LEU A 67 -8.19 -0.27 -20.03
N SER A 68 -9.44 0.15 -19.87
CA SER A 68 -9.74 1.56 -19.60
C SER A 68 -8.88 2.05 -18.45
N SER A 69 -8.18 3.16 -18.66
CA SER A 69 -7.34 3.83 -17.65
C SER A 69 -8.08 4.04 -16.32
N LEU A 70 -9.40 4.24 -16.40
CA LEU A 70 -10.32 4.34 -15.27
C LEU A 70 -10.24 3.13 -14.32
N LYS A 71 -10.19 1.90 -14.84
CA LYS A 71 -10.10 0.68 -14.02
C LYS A 71 -8.77 0.62 -13.26
N LEU A 72 -7.67 1.05 -13.88
CA LEU A 72 -6.36 1.10 -13.22
C LEU A 72 -6.37 2.14 -12.10
N THR A 73 -6.94 3.31 -12.37
CA THR A 73 -7.09 4.39 -11.39
C THR A 73 -7.97 3.94 -10.21
N GLU A 74 -9.02 3.15 -10.45
CA GLU A 74 -9.87 2.56 -9.41
C GLU A 74 -9.12 1.55 -8.54
N VAL A 75 -8.38 0.61 -9.15
CA VAL A 75 -7.54 -0.36 -8.42
C VAL A 75 -6.47 0.35 -7.59
N ALA A 76 -5.81 1.36 -8.16
CA ALA A 76 -4.81 2.14 -7.45
C ALA A 76 -5.43 2.94 -6.29
N ARG A 77 -6.64 3.47 -6.47
CA ARG A 77 -7.39 4.13 -5.40
C ARG A 77 -7.73 3.16 -4.27
N GLU A 78 -8.24 1.97 -4.58
CA GLU A 78 -8.55 0.95 -3.56
C GLU A 78 -7.28 0.59 -2.76
N LEU A 79 -6.15 0.44 -3.44
CA LEU A 79 -4.85 0.19 -2.80
C LEU A 79 -4.49 1.30 -1.81
N VAL A 80 -4.56 2.57 -2.23
CA VAL A 80 -4.23 3.71 -1.36
C VAL A 80 -5.20 3.82 -0.18
N ASP A 81 -6.50 3.62 -0.40
CA ASP A 81 -7.51 3.67 0.67
C ASP A 81 -7.29 2.55 1.71
N ARG A 82 -6.90 1.34 1.27
CA ARG A 82 -6.53 0.25 2.18
C ARG A 82 -5.24 0.54 2.95
N LEU A 83 -4.21 1.05 2.28
CA LEU A 83 -2.94 1.42 2.92
C LEU A 83 -3.13 2.49 3.99
N GLN A 84 -4.01 3.47 3.75
CA GLN A 84 -4.36 4.48 4.73
C GLN A 84 -5.08 3.91 5.96
N LYS A 85 -5.88 2.84 5.81
CA LYS A 85 -6.57 2.17 6.92
C LYS A 85 -5.63 1.33 7.77
N LEU A 86 -4.74 0.55 7.15
CA LEU A 86 -3.83 -0.37 7.85
C LEU A 86 -2.74 0.37 8.62
N ASN A 87 -2.26 1.50 8.08
CA ASN A 87 -1.39 2.45 8.76
C ASN A 87 -0.28 1.83 9.66
N GLN A 88 0.50 0.92 9.09
CA GLN A 88 1.58 0.23 9.80
C GLN A 88 2.94 0.72 9.29
N ARG A 89 3.91 0.93 10.19
CA ARG A 89 5.25 1.46 9.85
C ARG A 89 6.03 0.61 8.84
N SER A 90 5.81 -0.71 8.82
CA SER A 90 6.40 -1.61 7.82
C SER A 90 5.87 -1.38 6.41
N LEU A 91 4.67 -0.81 6.28
CA LEU A 91 4.00 -0.51 5.02
C LEU A 91 4.36 0.87 4.47
N ASP A 92 5.10 1.70 5.20
CA ASP A 92 5.44 3.07 4.80
C ASP A 92 6.17 3.10 3.45
N ALA A 93 7.14 2.21 3.23
CA ALA A 93 7.84 2.11 1.95
C ALA A 93 6.92 1.65 0.80
N ILE A 94 6.01 0.73 1.08
CA ILE A 94 5.01 0.26 0.10
C ILE A 94 4.02 1.37 -0.21
N ASN A 95 3.62 2.15 0.81
CA ASN A 95 2.71 3.27 0.68
C ASN A 95 3.32 4.41 -0.14
N ALA A 96 4.58 4.74 0.09
CA ALA A 96 5.33 5.69 -0.72
C ALA A 96 5.33 5.28 -2.21
N LYS A 97 5.53 3.99 -2.51
CA LYS A 97 5.47 3.46 -3.89
C LYS A 97 4.04 3.47 -4.44
N GLY A 98 3.05 3.07 -3.66
CA GLY A 98 1.64 3.11 -4.05
C GLY A 98 1.19 4.52 -4.45
N LEU A 99 1.53 5.53 -3.63
CA LEU A 99 1.26 6.94 -3.92
C LEU A 99 2.01 7.44 -5.16
N PHE A 100 3.24 6.99 -5.38
CA PHE A 100 3.99 7.27 -6.61
C PHE A 100 3.27 6.74 -7.85
N TYR A 101 2.90 5.46 -7.89
CA TYR A 101 2.20 4.88 -9.04
C TYR A 101 0.81 5.48 -9.23
N TYR A 102 0.10 5.77 -8.14
CA TYR A 102 -1.19 6.47 -8.20
C TYR A 102 -1.03 7.86 -8.85
N SER A 103 0.00 8.62 -8.48
CA SER A 103 0.28 9.92 -9.12
C SER A 103 0.67 9.80 -10.59
N LEU A 104 1.40 8.74 -10.96
CA LEU A 104 1.83 8.49 -12.33
C LEU A 104 0.64 8.16 -13.25
N LEU A 105 -0.34 7.40 -12.77
CA LEU A 105 -1.58 7.12 -13.50
C LEU A 105 -2.36 8.41 -13.78
N HIS A 106 -2.52 9.26 -12.75
CA HIS A 106 -3.17 10.56 -12.91
C HIS A 106 -2.39 11.53 -13.81
N GLU A 107 -1.08 11.39 -13.93
CA GLU A 107 -0.27 12.13 -14.90
C GLU A 107 -0.55 11.68 -16.34
N ARG A 108 -0.71 10.37 -16.58
CA ARG A 108 -1.13 9.84 -17.88
C ARG A 108 -2.52 10.34 -18.29
N GLU A 109 -3.44 10.44 -17.33
CA GLU A 109 -4.81 10.96 -17.54
C GLU A 109 -4.89 12.49 -17.51
N VAL A 110 -3.79 13.21 -17.28
CA VAL A 110 -3.71 14.68 -17.18
C VAL A 110 -4.57 15.28 -16.03
N THR A 111 -5.06 14.45 -15.10
CA THR A 111 -5.92 14.83 -13.96
C THR A 111 -5.13 15.10 -12.67
N LEU A 112 -3.87 15.53 -12.77
CA LEU A 112 -2.96 15.81 -11.66
C LEU A 112 -3.46 16.86 -10.63
N ARG A 113 -4.42 17.73 -10.96
CA ARG A 113 -4.96 18.70 -9.99
C ARG A 113 -5.87 18.03 -8.94
N SER A 114 -6.60 16.98 -9.30
CA SER A 114 -7.58 16.32 -8.42
C SER A 114 -6.92 15.52 -7.28
N ILE A 115 -5.70 15.02 -7.50
CA ILE A 115 -4.93 14.21 -6.54
C ILE A 115 -4.29 15.04 -5.41
N ARG A 116 -4.11 16.36 -5.59
CA ARG A 116 -3.50 17.27 -4.58
C ARG A 116 -4.07 17.13 -3.16
N PRO A 117 -5.41 17.20 -2.93
CA PRO A 117 -5.98 17.04 -1.59
C PRO A 117 -5.58 15.71 -0.93
N LEU A 118 -5.52 14.62 -1.70
CA LEU A 118 -5.08 13.32 -1.20
C LEU A 118 -3.60 13.35 -0.80
N LEU A 119 -2.74 13.94 -1.62
CA LEU A 119 -1.31 14.07 -1.32
C LEU A 119 -1.06 14.94 -0.09
N TYR A 120 -1.76 16.07 0.05
CA TYR A 120 -1.65 16.91 1.24
C TYR A 120 -2.13 16.20 2.50
N ARG A 121 -3.27 15.49 2.44
CA ARG A 121 -3.76 14.68 3.56
C ARG A 121 -2.73 13.62 3.95
N SER A 122 -2.19 12.91 2.96
CA SER A 122 -1.17 11.86 3.16
C SER A 122 0.14 12.44 3.70
N CYS A 123 0.53 13.64 3.27
CA CYS A 123 1.73 14.32 3.76
C CYS A 123 1.57 14.71 5.23
N ARG A 124 0.42 15.30 5.60
CA ARG A 124 0.10 15.63 7.00
C ARG A 124 0.12 14.39 7.90
N THR A 125 -0.48 13.28 7.45
CA THR A 125 -0.47 12.04 8.23
C THR A 125 0.93 11.43 8.33
N SER A 126 1.76 11.53 7.28
CA SER A 126 3.16 11.06 7.30
C SER A 126 4.01 11.89 8.27
N VAL A 127 3.83 13.22 8.30
CA VAL A 127 4.52 14.09 9.26
C VAL A 127 4.15 13.75 10.70
N LEU A 128 2.85 13.51 10.98
CA LEU A 128 2.38 13.12 12.31
C LEU A 128 2.96 11.77 12.76
N LYS A 129 3.10 10.81 11.85
CA LYS A 129 3.69 9.49 12.11
C LYS A 129 5.22 9.51 12.12
N GLN A 130 5.83 10.64 11.72
CA GLN A 130 7.25 10.79 11.48
C GLN A 130 7.81 9.81 10.43
N ASP A 131 6.98 9.44 9.44
CA ASP A 131 7.43 8.65 8.30
C ASP A 131 8.20 9.54 7.33
N ARG A 132 9.53 9.40 7.37
CA ARG A 132 10.47 10.18 6.57
C ARG A 132 10.49 9.74 5.11
N ILE A 133 10.23 8.47 4.83
CA ILE A 133 10.29 7.90 3.49
C ILE A 133 9.10 8.40 2.67
N SER A 134 7.87 8.27 3.19
CA SER A 134 6.68 8.80 2.49
C SER A 134 6.68 10.32 2.46
N GLN A 135 7.17 11.00 3.50
CA GLN A 135 7.28 12.47 3.50
C GLN A 135 8.17 12.96 2.35
N ALA A 136 9.34 12.35 2.16
CA ALA A 136 10.28 12.71 1.09
C ALA A 136 9.67 12.49 -0.29
N THR A 137 9.06 11.33 -0.54
CA THR A 137 8.44 11.04 -1.84
C THR A 137 7.27 11.98 -2.10
N LEU A 138 6.36 12.17 -1.14
CA LEU A 138 5.20 13.06 -1.29
C LEU A 138 5.59 14.50 -1.58
N LEU A 139 6.67 15.00 -0.97
CA LEU A 139 7.19 16.33 -1.26
C LEU A 139 7.67 16.44 -2.72
N ASN A 140 8.41 15.44 -3.21
CA ASN A 140 8.84 15.36 -4.60
C ASN A 140 7.65 15.29 -5.58
N LEU A 141 6.63 14.50 -5.25
CA LEU A 141 5.39 14.40 -6.05
C LEU A 141 4.67 15.75 -6.13
N LEU A 142 4.53 16.46 -5.00
CA LEU A 142 3.89 17.77 -4.95
C LEU A 142 4.66 18.82 -5.75
N LEU A 143 5.99 18.85 -5.62
CA LEU A 143 6.84 19.75 -6.41
C LEU A 143 6.70 19.47 -7.91
N ARG A 144 6.78 18.19 -8.31
CA ARG A 144 6.57 17.78 -9.71
C ARG A 144 5.20 18.27 -10.23
N ASN A 145 4.16 18.15 -9.41
CA ASN A 145 2.82 18.60 -9.76
C ASN A 145 2.73 20.11 -10.03
N TYR A 146 3.36 20.94 -9.18
CA TYR A 146 3.37 22.39 -9.42
C TYR A 146 4.22 22.78 -10.63
N LEU A 147 5.36 22.13 -10.82
CA LEU A 147 6.22 22.39 -11.97
C LEU A 147 5.50 22.01 -13.28
N TYR A 148 4.71 20.94 -13.28
CA TYR A 148 3.91 20.53 -14.43
C TYR A 148 2.87 21.60 -14.81
N TYR A 149 2.15 22.15 -13.82
CA TYR A 149 1.17 23.22 -14.04
C TYR A 149 1.77 24.64 -14.07
N SER A 150 3.11 24.77 -14.04
CA SER A 150 3.82 26.06 -13.98
C SER A 150 3.38 26.98 -12.81
N GLU A 151 2.92 26.41 -11.70
CA GLU A 151 2.50 27.16 -10.50
C GLU A 151 3.71 27.43 -9.57
N TYR A 152 4.65 28.25 -10.02
CA TYR A 152 5.94 28.47 -9.34
C TYR A 152 5.80 29.16 -7.97
N ASP A 153 4.85 30.08 -7.80
CA ASP A 153 4.61 30.77 -6.53
C ASP A 153 4.17 29.82 -5.42
N LEU A 154 3.34 28.83 -5.77
CA LEU A 154 2.87 27.82 -4.83
C LEU A 154 4.00 26.86 -4.47
N ALA A 155 4.83 26.49 -5.45
CA ALA A 155 6.02 25.67 -5.21
C ALA A 155 7.01 26.37 -4.26
N ASN A 156 7.24 27.68 -4.42
CA ASN A 156 8.05 28.46 -3.49
C ASN A 156 7.47 28.49 -2.08
N LYS A 157 6.17 28.75 -1.95
CA LYS A 157 5.50 28.75 -0.65
C LYS A 157 5.60 27.40 0.04
N LEU A 158 5.51 26.30 -0.73
CA LEU A 158 5.72 24.96 -0.19
C LEU A 158 7.17 24.80 0.28
N TYR A 159 8.15 25.16 -0.55
CA TYR A 159 9.57 25.09 -0.20
C TYR A 159 9.90 25.87 1.08
N SER A 160 9.44 27.12 1.21
CA SER A 160 9.71 27.94 2.40
C SER A 160 9.11 27.37 3.69
N LYS A 161 8.06 26.54 3.59
CA LYS A 161 7.35 25.98 4.75
C LYS A 161 7.71 24.54 5.07
N THR A 162 8.40 23.85 4.15
CA THR A 162 8.69 22.42 4.30
C THR A 162 10.18 22.20 4.45
N GLN A 163 10.55 21.47 5.50
CA GLN A 163 11.91 20.98 5.65
C GLN A 163 11.98 19.57 5.09
N PHE A 164 13.04 19.30 4.33
CA PHE A 164 13.28 17.97 3.81
C PHE A 164 13.77 17.05 4.94
N PRO A 165 13.25 15.82 5.09
CA PRO A 165 13.65 14.92 6.18
C PRO A 165 15.07 14.34 6.02
N ASP A 166 15.78 14.17 7.14
CA ASP A 166 17.21 13.75 7.15
C ASP A 166 17.45 12.28 6.75
N THR A 167 16.57 11.37 7.17
CA THR A 167 16.65 9.93 6.84
C THR A 167 15.94 9.66 5.52
N ARG A 168 16.70 9.75 4.42
CA ARG A 168 16.19 9.69 3.05
C ARG A 168 17.03 8.77 2.17
N THR A 169 16.41 8.25 1.12
CA THR A 169 17.13 7.60 0.02
C THR A 169 17.83 8.67 -0.82
N ASN A 170 19.11 8.45 -1.15
CA ASN A 170 19.89 9.38 -1.99
C ASN A 170 19.17 9.73 -3.30
N ALA A 171 18.48 8.76 -3.90
CA ALA A 171 17.67 8.96 -5.11
C ALA A 171 16.52 9.97 -4.94
N GLU A 172 15.86 10.00 -3.78
CA GLU A 172 14.80 10.97 -3.52
C GLU A 172 15.37 12.36 -3.22
N PHE A 173 16.58 12.42 -2.66
CA PHE A 173 17.25 13.69 -2.47
C PHE A 173 17.70 14.33 -3.77
N ALA A 174 18.33 13.57 -4.67
CA ALA A 174 18.73 14.03 -5.99
C ALA A 174 17.53 14.63 -6.76
N LYS A 175 16.39 13.93 -6.76
CA LYS A 175 15.13 14.44 -7.36
C LYS A 175 14.68 15.75 -6.74
N TYR A 176 14.72 15.85 -5.41
CA TYR A 176 14.34 17.06 -4.70
C TYR A 176 15.23 18.24 -5.09
N LEU A 177 16.56 18.05 -5.08
CA LEU A 177 17.52 19.07 -5.48
C LEU A 177 17.32 19.49 -6.94
N TYR A 178 17.06 18.55 -7.83
CA TYR A 178 16.74 18.85 -9.23
C TYR A 178 15.49 19.73 -9.36
N TYR A 179 14.40 19.40 -8.68
CA TYR A 179 13.16 20.19 -8.75
C TYR A 179 13.33 21.59 -8.15
N ILE A 180 14.05 21.72 -7.02
CA ILE A 180 14.33 23.03 -6.43
C ILE A 180 15.31 23.83 -7.30
N GLY A 181 16.35 23.21 -7.84
CA GLY A 181 17.29 23.87 -8.76
C GLY A 181 16.58 24.43 -9.99
N ARG A 182 15.68 23.65 -10.59
CA ARG A 182 14.85 24.12 -11.70
C ARG A 182 13.90 25.25 -11.28
N LEU A 183 13.28 25.15 -10.10
CA LEU A 183 12.41 26.20 -9.56
C LEU A 183 13.18 27.52 -9.36
N LYS A 184 14.41 27.45 -8.83
CA LYS A 184 15.29 28.61 -8.61
C LYS A 184 15.84 29.21 -9.91
N ALA A 185 16.14 28.37 -10.91
CA ALA A 185 16.53 28.85 -12.23
C ALA A 185 15.43 29.68 -12.90
N VAL A 186 14.16 29.29 -12.73
CA VAL A 186 13.00 30.06 -13.22
C VAL A 186 12.85 31.41 -12.50
N GLN A 187 13.28 31.49 -11.23
CA GLN A 187 13.28 32.72 -10.43
C GLN A 187 14.48 33.64 -10.68
N LEU A 188 15.34 33.32 -11.65
CA LEU A 188 16.56 34.07 -11.96
C LEU A 188 17.64 34.00 -10.86
N GLU A 189 17.52 33.07 -9.90
CA GLU A 189 18.54 32.82 -8.87
C GLU A 189 19.57 31.77 -9.36
N TYR A 190 20.37 32.15 -10.36
CA TYR A 190 21.23 31.20 -11.08
C TYR A 190 22.36 30.58 -10.25
N SER A 191 22.96 31.34 -9.33
CA SER A 191 24.05 30.84 -8.46
C SER A 191 23.58 29.69 -7.57
N ASP A 192 22.43 29.88 -6.91
CA ASP A 192 21.83 28.88 -6.03
C ASP A 192 21.30 27.68 -6.82
N ALA A 193 20.72 27.93 -7.99
CA ALA A 193 20.29 26.87 -8.89
C ALA A 193 21.47 26.00 -9.33
N TYR A 194 22.58 26.61 -9.74
CA TYR A 194 23.79 25.89 -10.18
C TYR A 194 24.37 25.01 -9.07
N SER A 195 24.49 25.54 -7.85
CA SER A 195 24.99 24.78 -6.69
C SER A 195 24.12 23.54 -6.42
N ARG A 196 22.80 23.70 -6.43
CA ARG A 196 21.85 22.61 -6.18
C ARG A 196 21.83 21.57 -7.30
N LEU A 197 21.94 22.00 -8.56
CA LEU A 197 22.00 21.09 -9.71
C LEU A 197 23.33 20.32 -9.76
N THR A 198 24.43 20.92 -9.29
CA THR A 198 25.74 20.23 -9.21
C THR A 198 25.79 19.21 -8.09
N GLN A 199 25.02 19.44 -7.01
CA GLN A 199 24.89 18.50 -5.89
C GLN A 199 23.89 17.35 -6.13
N ALA A 200 23.01 17.50 -7.12
CA ALA A 200 21.95 16.55 -7.45
C ALA A 200 22.49 15.33 -8.21
#